data_AF-A0A7S3IKH9-F1
#
_entry.id   AF-A0A7S3IKH9-F1
#
_cell.length_a   1.000
_cell.length_b   1.000
_cell.length_c   1.000
_cell.angle_alpha   90.00
_cell.angle_beta   90.00
_cell.angle_gamma   90.00
#
_symmetry.space_group_name_H-M   'P 1'
#
loop_
_entity.id
_entity.type
_entity.pdbx_description
1 polymer ?
#
loop_
_entity_poly.entity_id
_entity_poly.type
_entity_poly.pdbx_seq_one_letter_code
_entity_poly.pdbx_strand_id
1 'polypeptide(L)'
;MRHIDWSHRWIYRGSLTVPPCSHYVYWNIIGTVYPIKKTVVEAFNKKLNRAGLDTTGKNGNYRNVNKALNLDVFYVMSGSHLFGWNLAVALMTLGYIYY
;
A
#
# COMPACT_ATOMS: atom_id res chain seq x y z
N MET A 1 5.29 1.19 -17.47
CA MET A 1 4.97 1.21 -16.02
C MET A 1 6.19 1.74 -15.25
N ARG A 2 6.36 3.06 -15.11
CA ARG A 2 7.56 3.67 -14.49
C ARG A 2 7.27 4.68 -13.38
N HIS A 3 6.05 4.75 -12.85
CA HIS A 3 5.65 5.79 -11.89
C HIS A 3 5.08 5.27 -10.56
N ILE A 4 5.11 3.96 -10.31
CA ILE A 4 4.63 3.36 -9.07
C ILE A 4 5.83 3.13 -8.15
N ASP A 5 5.79 3.70 -6.95
CA ASP A 5 6.79 3.50 -5.90
C ASP A 5 6.53 2.16 -5.21
N TRP A 6 7.42 1.20 -5.48
CA TRP A 6 7.40 -0.12 -4.86
C TRP A 6 8.32 -0.20 -3.65
N SER A 7 9.12 0.83 -3.38
CA SER A 7 10.11 0.82 -2.31
C SER A 7 9.49 0.92 -0.93
N HIS A 8 8.30 1.52 -0.81
CA HIS A 8 7.52 1.65 0.41
C HIS A 8 6.20 0.91 0.27
N ARG A 9 6.05 -0.23 0.97
CA ARG A 9 4.81 -1.02 0.89
C ARG A 9 4.60 -1.94 2.08
N TRP A 10 3.35 -2.26 2.37
CA TRP A 10 2.97 -3.35 3.26
C TRP A 10 2.76 -4.64 2.48
N ILE A 11 3.18 -5.76 3.05
CA ILE A 11 3.00 -7.10 2.50
C ILE A 11 2.32 -7.96 3.55
N TYR A 12 1.27 -8.65 3.15
CA TYR A 12 0.59 -9.61 4.02
C TYR A 12 -0.04 -10.75 3.22
N ARG A 13 -0.30 -11.88 3.90
CA ARG A 13 -1.07 -12.99 3.34
C ARG A 13 -2.53 -12.79 3.70
N GLY A 14 -3.41 -12.78 2.69
CA GLY A 14 -4.83 -12.53 2.85
C GLY A 14 -5.69 -13.47 2.02
N SER A 15 -6.85 -12.96 1.61
CA SER A 15 -7.78 -13.66 0.73
C SER A 15 -8.17 -12.77 -0.45
N LEU A 16 -8.79 -13.35 -1.46
CA LEU A 16 -9.52 -12.57 -2.47
C LEU A 16 -10.65 -11.76 -1.79
N THR A 17 -10.87 -10.54 -2.27
CA THR A 17 -11.94 -9.66 -1.77
C THR A 17 -13.32 -9.99 -2.37
N VAL A 18 -13.38 -10.99 -3.26
CA VAL A 18 -14.57 -11.48 -3.93
C VAL A 18 -14.70 -13.00 -3.76
N PRO A 19 -15.92 -13.57 -3.79
CA PRO A 19 -16.13 -15.01 -3.81
C PRO A 19 -15.31 -15.68 -4.93
N PRO A 20 -14.71 -16.86 -4.68
CA PRO A 20 -14.88 -17.75 -3.53
C PRO A 20 -14.02 -17.41 -2.30
N CYS A 21 -13.46 -16.20 -2.20
CA CYS A 21 -12.65 -15.75 -1.06
C CYS A 21 -11.40 -16.60 -0.81
N SER A 22 -10.78 -17.14 -1.87
CA SER A 22 -9.60 -18.00 -1.78
C SER A 22 -8.51 -17.40 -0.90
N HIS A 23 -7.99 -18.21 0.02
CA HIS A 23 -6.97 -17.83 0.99
C HIS A 23 -5.54 -17.87 0.40
N TYR A 24 -4.57 -17.39 1.18
CA TYR A 24 -3.14 -17.41 0.85
C TYR A 24 -2.74 -16.53 -0.34
N VAL A 25 -3.50 -15.46 -0.58
CA VAL A 25 -3.15 -14.44 -1.57
C VAL A 25 -2.13 -13.49 -0.96
N TYR A 26 -0.98 -13.29 -1.62
CA TYR A 26 0.02 -12.31 -1.21
C TYR A 26 -0.37 -10.91 -1.70
N TRP A 27 -0.71 -10.02 -0.75
CA TRP A 27 -1.04 -8.63 -1.03
C TRP A 27 0.19 -7.75 -0.91
N ASN A 28 0.38 -6.86 -1.88
CA ASN A 28 1.33 -5.76 -1.81
C ASN A 28 0.54 -4.45 -1.82
N ILE A 29 0.61 -3.68 -0.75
CA ILE A 29 -0.08 -2.40 -0.60
C ILE A 29 0.98 -1.30 -0.62
N ILE A 30 1.06 -0.56 -1.71
CA ILE A 30 2.00 0.56 -1.85
C ILE A 30 1.68 1.67 -0.85
N GLY A 31 2.73 2.30 -0.31
CA GLY A 31 2.64 3.38 0.68
C GLY A 31 2.14 4.71 0.11
N THR A 32 2.43 4.96 -1.16
CA THR A 32 2.08 6.21 -1.83
C THR A 32 0.62 6.22 -2.28
N VAL A 33 -0.14 7.25 -1.87
CA VAL A 33 -1.49 7.50 -2.36
C VAL A 33 -1.43 8.30 -3.66
N TYR A 34 -1.91 7.72 -4.76
CA TYR A 34 -1.88 8.36 -6.08
C TYR A 34 -3.19 9.11 -6.36
N PRO A 35 -3.12 10.40 -6.76
CA PRO A 35 -4.31 11.16 -7.10
C PRO A 35 -4.92 10.64 -8.41
N ILE A 36 -6.25 10.61 -8.46
CA ILE A 36 -7.04 10.26 -9.64
C ILE A 36 -7.88 11.49 -10.02
N LYS A 37 -8.02 11.77 -11.32
CA LYS A 37 -8.88 12.86 -11.79
C LYS A 37 -10.33 12.61 -11.36
N LYS A 38 -11.00 13.64 -10.87
CA LYS A 38 -12.41 13.59 -10.45
C LYS A 38 -13.33 12.98 -11.52
N THR A 39 -13.15 13.37 -12.78
CA THR A 39 -13.94 12.88 -13.92
C THR A 39 -13.84 11.37 -14.13
N VAL A 40 -12.69 10.76 -13.81
CA VAL A 40 -12.49 9.30 -13.88
C VAL A 40 -13.27 8.60 -12.78
N VAL A 41 -13.23 9.14 -11.55
CA VAL A 41 -13.99 8.62 -10.41
C VAL A 41 -15.50 8.73 -10.67
N GLU A 42 -15.96 9.87 -11.17
CA GLU A 42 -17.36 10.08 -11.55
C GLU A 42 -17.82 9.11 -12.65
N ALA A 43 -16.99 8.91 -13.68
CA ALA A 43 -17.28 7.96 -14.75
C ALA A 43 -17.34 6.50 -14.25
N PHE A 44 -16.46 6.13 -13.31
CA PHE A 44 -16.46 4.82 -12.66
C PHE A 44 -17.74 4.61 -11.84
N ASN A 45 -18.09 5.59 -10.99
CA ASN A 45 -19.31 5.54 -10.18
C ASN A 45 -20.57 5.46 -11.04
N LYS A 46 -20.61 6.18 -12.17
CA LYS A 46 -21.72 6.09 -13.13
C LYS A 46 -21.89 4.67 -13.70
N LYS A 47 -20.78 3.95 -13.94
CA LYS A 47 -20.84 2.54 -14.39
C LYS A 47 -21.38 1.62 -13.30
N LEU A 48 -20.97 1.82 -12.05
CA LEU A 48 -21.46 1.04 -10.92
C LEU A 48 -22.97 1.27 -10.67
N ASN A 49 -23.42 2.52 -10.71
CA ASN A 49 -24.84 2.85 -10.57
C ASN A 49 -25.68 2.19 -11.67
N ARG A 50 -25.18 2.13 -12.93
CA ARG A 50 -25.85 1.41 -14.03
C ARG A 50 -25.94 -0.10 -13.80
N ALA A 51 -25.01 -0.67 -13.04
CA ALA A 51 -25.03 -2.07 -12.64
C ALA A 51 -25.88 -2.32 -11.37
N GLY A 52 -26.62 -1.31 -10.89
CA GLY A 52 -27.46 -1.41 -9.70
C GLY A 52 -26.70 -1.33 -8.37
N LEU A 53 -25.41 -0.95 -8.41
CA LEU A 53 -24.59 -0.78 -7.21
C LEU A 53 -24.60 0.69 -6.80
N ASP A 54 -25.13 0.98 -5.61
CA ASP A 54 -25.16 2.32 -5.06
C ASP A 54 -23.77 2.74 -4.57
N THR A 55 -23.15 3.67 -5.29
CA THR A 55 -21.85 4.23 -4.91
C THR A 55 -21.94 5.40 -3.94
N THR A 56 -23.15 5.83 -3.58
CA THR A 56 -23.36 6.90 -2.60
C THR A 56 -23.36 6.31 -1.18
N GLY A 57 -22.43 6.77 -0.33
CA GLY A 57 -22.34 6.32 1.06
C GLY A 57 -21.53 5.02 1.28
N LYS A 58 -22.02 4.16 2.19
CA LYS A 58 -21.30 2.97 2.70
C LYS A 58 -21.49 1.69 1.85
N ASN A 59 -22.12 1.80 0.67
CA ASN A 59 -22.56 0.66 -0.14
C ASN A 59 -21.74 0.44 -1.43
N GLY A 60 -20.53 0.99 -1.49
CA GLY A 60 -19.63 0.81 -2.63
C GLY A 60 -19.22 -0.65 -2.87
N ASN A 61 -18.54 -0.88 -3.99
CA ASN A 61 -18.04 -2.21 -4.40
C ASN A 61 -16.76 -2.63 -3.64
N TYR A 62 -16.78 -2.54 -2.31
CA TYR A 62 -15.69 -2.96 -1.45
C TYR A 62 -16.18 -3.97 -0.40
N ARG A 63 -15.25 -4.81 0.06
CA ARG A 63 -15.49 -5.73 1.17
C ARG A 63 -15.17 -5.01 2.48
N ASN A 64 -15.99 -5.23 3.52
CA ASN A 64 -15.68 -4.75 4.87
C ASN A 64 -14.32 -5.28 5.33
N VAL A 65 -13.60 -4.47 6.11
CA VAL A 65 -12.31 -4.88 6.70
C VAL A 65 -12.55 -6.13 7.54
N ASN A 66 -11.86 -7.21 7.20
CA ASN A 66 -11.92 -8.47 7.93
C ASN A 66 -10.69 -8.58 8.85
N LYS A 67 -10.83 -9.30 9.95
CA LYS A 67 -9.67 -9.69 10.76
C LYS A 67 -8.75 -10.55 9.90
N ALA A 68 -7.47 -10.20 9.84
CA ALA A 68 -6.52 -10.89 8.99
C ALA A 68 -6.37 -12.35 9.42
N LEU A 69 -6.32 -13.26 8.45
CA LEU A 69 -5.98 -14.66 8.67
C LEU A 69 -4.44 -14.74 8.69
N ASN A 70 -3.84 -14.89 9.87
CA ASN A 70 -2.42 -14.66 10.15
C ASN A 70 -2.03 -13.17 10.07
N LEU A 71 -1.72 -12.59 11.23
CA LEU A 71 -1.50 -11.14 11.45
C LEU A 71 -0.13 -10.63 10.99
N ASP A 72 0.67 -11.47 10.32
CA ASP A 72 2.01 -11.09 9.88
C ASP A 72 1.90 -10.07 8.74
N VAL A 73 2.10 -8.80 9.11
CA VAL A 73 2.19 -7.67 8.18
C VAL A 73 3.61 -7.17 8.21
N PHE A 74 4.25 -7.20 7.05
CA PHE A 74 5.62 -6.71 6.87
C PHE A 74 5.58 -5.36 6.17
N TYR A 75 6.36 -4.40 6.67
CA TYR A 75 6.61 -3.16 5.96
C TYR A 75 7.98 -3.24 5.28
N VAL A 76 7.99 -2.97 3.97
CA VAL A 76 9.21 -2.92 3.16
C VAL A 76 9.54 -1.46 2.91
N MET A 77 10.79 -1.08 3.20
CA MET A 77 11.40 0.21 2.89
C MET A 77 12.73 -0.02 2.17
N SER A 78 13.10 0.83 1.20
CA SER A 78 14.39 0.73 0.51
C SER A 78 15.56 1.02 1.44
N GLY A 79 16.58 0.15 1.43
CA GLY A 79 17.78 0.23 2.27
C GLY A 79 18.71 1.42 2.00
N SER A 80 18.48 2.21 0.94
CA SER A 80 19.22 3.45 0.70
C SER A 80 19.10 4.46 1.84
N HIS A 81 17.99 4.43 2.60
CA HIS A 81 17.81 5.29 3.77
C HIS A 81 18.62 4.82 4.99
N LEU A 82 18.79 3.50 5.15
CA LEU A 82 19.55 2.90 6.26
C LEU A 82 21.07 3.07 6.07
N PHE A 83 21.58 3.00 4.84
CA PHE A 83 23.01 3.14 4.58
C PHE A 83 23.52 4.58 4.79
N GLY A 84 22.74 5.60 4.40
CA GLY A 84 23.13 7.01 4.52
C GLY A 84 23.31 7.48 5.97
N TRP A 85 22.42 7.05 6.87
CA TRP A 85 22.50 7.39 8.29
C TRP A 85 23.70 6.74 8.99
N ASN A 86 23.98 5.46 8.71
CA ASN A 86 25.13 4.76 9.28
C ASN A 86 26.45 5.38 8.82
N LEU A 87 26.55 5.79 7.55
CA LEU A 87 27.75 6.45 7.03
C LEU A 87 27.97 7.82 7.67
N ALA A 88 26.89 8.61 7.83
CA ALA A 88 26.97 9.92 8.48
C ALA A 88 27.39 9.82 9.95
N VAL A 89 26.85 8.85 10.70
CA VAL A 89 27.25 8.59 12.09
C VAL A 89 28.71 8.15 12.17
N ALA A 90 29.15 7.23 11.29
CA ALA A 90 30.54 6.78 11.26
C ALA A 90 31.53 7.93 10.95
N LEU A 91 31.18 8.83 10.03
CA LEU A 91 32.01 9.99 9.72
C LEU A 91 32.06 11.02 10.86
N MET A 92 30.95 11.23 11.56
CA MET A 92 30.91 12.12 12.73
C MET A 92 31.70 11.55 13.92
N THR A 93 31.62 10.25 14.19
CA THR A 93 32.38 9.62 15.28
C THR A 93 33.86 9.53 14.96
N LEU A 94 34.24 9.20 13.72
CA LEU A 94 35.64 9.25 13.30
C LEU A 94 36.17 10.70 13.36
N GLY A 95 35.42 11.68 12.87
CA GLY A 95 35.80 13.09 12.96
C GLY A 95 35.99 13.60 14.39
N TYR A 96 35.23 13.06 15.36
CA TYR A 96 35.37 13.38 16.79
C TYR A 96 36.56 12.69 17.47
N ILE A 97 37.04 11.56 16.93
CA ILE A 97 38.21 10.83 17.46
C ILE A 97 39.53 11.44 16.94
N TYR A 98 39.50 12.11 15.79
CA TYR A 98 40.67 12.73 15.16
C TYR A 98 40.85 14.23 15.49
N TYR A 99 40.13 14.77 16.49
CA TYR A 99 40.28 16.13 17.00
C TYR A 99 40.46 16.14 18.52
#